data_AF-A0A257WCY0-F1
#
_entry.id   AF-A0A257WCY0-F1
#
_cell.length_a   1.000
_cell.length_b   1.000
_cell.length_c   1.000
_cell.angle_alpha   90.00
_cell.angle_beta   90.00
_cell.angle_gamma   90.00
#
_symmetry.space_group_name_H-M   'P 1'
#
loop_
_entity.id
_entity.type
_entity.pdbx_description
1 polymer ?
#
loop_
_entity_poly.entity_id
_entity_poly.type
_entity_poly.pdbx_seq_one_letter_code
_entity_poly.pdbx_strand_id
1 'polypeptide(L)'
;MLTIGPLKKILAILILWVCAQSLQAQTEPLRFDFLGEKIEFQADSSLYVNWEGSLTAAGIRDFYDIINQSAYTGLIESLVATRDRYKLDDWLFYQLIRRTAQGISPKYGNYARYTLYKWFFLVKSGYNSIVTVDGERILFYIQTDENVYNIPYRVKEGKQYVCLNYHDYGQIDFTKTKFSEVDLPVAGANRGFTYKVTHMPDLGPATYQEKDIAFNYYEEGYHFKIKLSTGVKALFTNYPVVDYGSYFNTPLSGPTYTSLIPELKKRVKGLNKKK
;
A
#
# COMPACT_ATOMS: atom_id res chain seq x y z
N MET A 1 29.81 -44.29 32.62
CA MET A 1 28.56 -44.35 31.80
C MET A 1 27.36 -44.26 32.74
N LEU A 2 26.78 -43.07 32.93
CA LEU A 2 25.55 -42.92 33.72
C LEU A 2 24.36 -43.27 32.84
N THR A 3 23.75 -44.43 33.09
CA THR A 3 22.50 -44.84 32.46
C THR A 3 21.35 -44.01 33.02
N ILE A 4 20.80 -43.13 32.17
CA ILE A 4 19.64 -42.32 32.50
C ILE A 4 18.42 -43.25 32.59
N GLY A 5 17.86 -43.39 33.79
CA GLY A 5 16.70 -44.25 34.06
C GLY A 5 15.44 -43.87 33.27
N PRO A 6 14.49 -44.82 33.10
CA PRO A 6 13.33 -44.67 32.22
C PRO A 6 12.45 -43.45 32.56
N LEU A 7 12.34 -43.10 33.84
CA LEU A 7 11.58 -41.95 34.31
C LEU A 7 12.15 -40.60 33.83
N LYS A 8 13.48 -40.47 33.76
CA LYS A 8 14.16 -39.26 33.27
C LYS A 8 14.04 -39.12 31.75
N LYS A 9 13.94 -40.23 31.01
CA LYS A 9 13.66 -40.22 29.56
C LYS A 9 12.23 -39.75 29.27
N ILE A 10 11.25 -40.22 30.05
CA ILE A 10 9.85 -39.79 29.94
C ILE A 10 9.72 -38.30 30.27
N LEU A 11 10.39 -37.83 31.32
CA LEU A 11 10.39 -36.40 31.69
C LEU A 11 11.04 -35.53 30.60
N ALA A 12 12.14 -35.97 29.99
CA ALA A 12 12.78 -35.26 28.89
C ALA A 12 11.89 -35.20 27.62
N ILE A 13 11.16 -36.27 27.32
CA ILE A 13 10.21 -36.30 26.19
C ILE A 13 9.00 -35.38 26.47
N LEU A 14 8.47 -35.37 27.69
CA LEU A 14 7.41 -34.44 28.09
C LEU A 14 7.85 -32.98 28.03
N ILE A 15 9.07 -32.66 28.44
CA ILE A 15 9.63 -31.30 28.33
C ILE A 15 9.82 -30.92 26.85
N LEU A 16 10.33 -31.81 26.01
CA LEU A 16 10.43 -31.58 24.56
C LEU A 16 9.06 -31.38 23.89
N TRP A 17 8.02 -32.09 24.35
CA TRP A 17 6.67 -31.96 23.82
C TRP A 17 5.99 -30.67 24.28
N VAL A 18 6.20 -30.25 25.54
CA VAL A 18 5.72 -28.96 26.07
C VAL A 18 6.45 -27.78 25.42
N CYS A 19 7.77 -27.88 25.19
CA CYS A 19 8.53 -26.87 24.45
C CYS A 19 8.11 -26.78 22.97
N ALA A 20 7.70 -27.90 22.36
CA ALA A 20 7.19 -27.91 20.99
C ALA A 20 5.79 -27.28 20.88
N GLN A 21 4.94 -27.43 21.91
CA GLN A 21 3.63 -26.77 21.96
C GLN A 21 3.74 -25.27 22.26
N SER A 22 4.74 -24.84 23.04
CA SER A 22 4.99 -23.41 23.30
C SER A 22 5.61 -22.66 22.11
N LEU A 23 5.97 -23.35 21.02
CA LEU A 23 6.55 -22.77 19.82
C LEU A 23 5.58 -22.71 18.63
N GLN A 24 4.28 -22.89 18.85
CA GLN A 24 3.30 -22.48 17.84
C GLN A 24 3.17 -20.96 17.91
N ALA A 25 3.83 -20.29 16.97
CA ALA A 25 3.58 -18.90 16.61
C ALA A 25 2.07 -18.61 16.63
N GLN A 26 1.63 -17.73 17.54
CA GLN A 26 0.23 -17.36 17.64
C GLN A 26 -0.07 -16.39 16.49
N THR A 27 -0.52 -16.96 15.37
CA THR A 27 -0.97 -16.22 14.19
C THR A 27 -2.44 -15.86 14.32
N GLU A 28 -2.77 -14.59 14.10
CA GLU A 28 -4.13 -14.09 14.08
C GLU A 28 -4.55 -13.76 12.63
N PRO A 29 -5.81 -14.06 12.24
CA PRO A 29 -6.29 -13.74 10.90
C PRO A 29 -6.52 -12.24 10.75
N LEU A 30 -5.75 -11.61 9.87
CA LEU A 30 -5.93 -10.23 9.45
C LEU A 30 -6.87 -10.17 8.24
N ARG A 31 -8.08 -9.62 8.43
CA ARG A 31 -9.15 -9.59 7.42
C ARG A 31 -9.52 -8.17 7.01
N PHE A 32 -9.66 -7.94 5.72
CA PHE A 32 -10.18 -6.67 5.19
C PHE A 32 -10.69 -6.84 3.75
N ASP A 33 -11.57 -5.94 3.33
CA ASP A 33 -12.02 -5.90 1.94
C ASP A 33 -10.99 -5.18 1.05
N PHE A 34 -10.65 -5.79 -0.08
CA PHE A 34 -9.79 -5.21 -1.11
C PHE A 34 -10.27 -5.69 -2.49
N LEU A 35 -10.38 -4.77 -3.46
CA LEU A 35 -10.93 -5.04 -4.80
C LEU A 35 -12.37 -5.63 -4.80
N GLY A 36 -13.12 -5.48 -3.70
CA GLY A 36 -14.44 -6.08 -3.55
C GLY A 36 -14.42 -7.56 -3.15
N GLU A 37 -13.26 -8.09 -2.79
CA GLU A 37 -13.07 -9.42 -2.20
C GLU A 37 -12.58 -9.30 -0.75
N LYS A 38 -12.83 -10.34 0.06
CA LYS A 38 -12.29 -10.46 1.41
C LYS A 38 -10.87 -11.03 1.32
N ILE A 39 -9.88 -10.21 1.64
CA ILE A 39 -8.50 -10.66 1.82
C ILE A 39 -8.33 -11.13 3.26
N GLU A 40 -7.67 -12.27 3.43
CA GLU A 40 -7.24 -12.80 4.72
C GLU A 40 -5.75 -13.11 4.66
N PHE A 41 -4.98 -12.51 5.55
CA PHE A 41 -3.58 -12.83 5.78
C PHE A 41 -3.41 -13.41 7.18
N GLN A 42 -2.42 -14.29 7.35
CA GLN A 42 -1.99 -14.72 8.67
C GLN A 42 -0.94 -13.75 9.17
N ALA A 43 -1.23 -13.03 10.26
CA ALA A 43 -0.30 -12.11 10.89
C ALA A 43 0.11 -12.70 12.24
N ASP A 44 1.40 -12.95 12.43
CA ASP A 44 1.92 -13.36 13.72
C ASP A 44 1.71 -12.28 14.78
N SER A 45 1.41 -12.67 16.02
CA SER A 45 1.19 -11.71 17.11
C SER A 45 2.38 -10.78 17.37
N SER A 46 3.62 -11.20 17.07
CA SER A 46 4.82 -10.34 17.15
C SER A 46 4.79 -9.16 16.19
N LEU A 47 3.95 -9.19 15.14
CA LEU A 47 3.75 -8.06 14.23
C LEU A 47 2.95 -6.92 14.85
N TYR A 48 2.26 -7.13 15.97
CA TYR A 48 1.42 -6.11 16.62
C TYR A 48 2.24 -5.34 17.68
N VAL A 49 3.19 -4.54 17.20
CA VAL A 49 4.10 -3.76 18.04
C VAL A 49 3.34 -2.61 18.69
N ASN A 50 3.33 -2.54 20.02
CA ASN A 50 2.79 -1.40 20.76
C ASN A 50 3.84 -0.29 20.90
N TRP A 51 4.22 0.33 19.79
CA TRP A 51 5.19 1.42 19.79
C TRP A 51 4.49 2.76 20.05
N GLU A 52 4.93 3.45 21.10
CA GLU A 52 4.51 4.81 21.51
C GLU A 52 5.73 5.75 21.61
N GLY A 53 6.78 5.45 20.85
CA GLY A 53 8.03 6.19 20.87
C GLY A 53 7.92 7.60 20.28
N SER A 54 8.98 8.39 20.47
CA SER A 54 9.06 9.74 19.94
C SER A 54 9.45 9.73 18.45
N LEU A 55 9.01 10.75 17.71
CA LEU A 55 9.40 10.97 16.31
C LEU A 55 10.82 11.55 16.20
N THR A 56 11.78 10.74 16.62
CA THR A 56 13.21 11.00 16.56
C THR A 56 13.91 9.88 15.80
N ALA A 57 15.13 10.12 15.29
CA ALA A 57 15.89 9.08 14.60
C ALA A 57 16.09 7.82 15.46
N ALA A 58 16.29 7.97 16.77
CA ALA A 58 16.38 6.85 17.70
C ALA A 58 15.05 6.10 17.82
N GLY A 59 13.92 6.81 17.97
CA GLY A 59 12.61 6.18 18.05
C GLY A 59 12.19 5.43 16.78
N ILE A 60 12.53 5.96 15.60
CA ILE A 60 12.26 5.26 14.33
C ILE A 60 13.12 4.00 14.19
N ARG A 61 14.39 4.04 14.60
CA ARG A 61 15.27 2.86 14.61
C ARG A 61 14.77 1.81 15.60
N ASP A 62 14.37 2.22 16.80
CA ASP A 62 13.78 1.33 17.80
C ASP A 62 12.54 0.61 17.26
N PHE A 63 11.59 1.33 16.66
CA PHE A 63 10.45 0.71 15.99
C PHE A 63 10.90 -0.33 14.95
N TYR A 64 11.83 0.06 14.07
CA TYR A 64 12.33 -0.82 13.01
C TYR A 64 12.99 -2.07 13.57
N ASP A 65 13.82 -1.94 14.60
CA ASP A 65 14.55 -3.08 15.20
C ASP A 65 13.57 -4.06 15.85
N ILE A 66 12.51 -3.57 16.51
CA ILE A 66 11.47 -4.41 17.11
C ILE A 66 10.71 -5.18 16.01
N ILE A 67 10.16 -4.49 15.01
CA ILE A 67 9.39 -5.15 13.96
C ILE A 67 10.27 -6.03 13.05
N ASN A 68 11.54 -5.69 12.89
CA ASN A 68 12.48 -6.49 12.10
C ASN A 68 12.90 -7.80 12.81
N GLN A 69 12.63 -7.93 14.12
CA GLN A 69 12.78 -9.18 14.86
C GLN A 69 11.49 -10.01 14.89
N SER A 70 10.37 -9.46 14.40
CA SER A 70 9.09 -10.15 14.36
C SER A 70 9.05 -11.20 13.24
N ALA A 71 8.05 -12.09 13.28
CA ALA A 71 7.80 -13.06 12.20
C ALA A 71 7.10 -12.42 10.98
N TYR A 72 7.68 -11.36 10.41
CA TYR A 72 7.06 -10.57 9.34
C TYR A 72 7.11 -11.22 7.94
N THR A 73 8.00 -12.17 7.71
CA THR A 73 8.29 -12.72 6.37
C THR A 73 7.05 -13.31 5.71
N GLY A 74 6.27 -14.12 6.43
CA GLY A 74 5.04 -14.73 5.88
C GLY A 74 3.98 -13.70 5.46
N LEU A 75 3.91 -12.55 6.15
CA LEU A 75 3.01 -11.46 5.76
C LEU A 75 3.53 -10.75 4.49
N ILE A 76 4.84 -10.51 4.38
CA ILE A 76 5.44 -9.93 3.17
C ILE A 76 5.25 -10.86 1.98
N GLU A 77 5.43 -12.17 2.14
CA GLU A 77 5.17 -13.16 1.11
C GLU A 77 3.69 -13.15 0.68
N SER A 78 2.76 -13.04 1.62
CA SER A 78 1.32 -12.93 1.31
C SER A 78 0.98 -11.65 0.55
N LEU A 79 1.60 -10.51 0.92
CA LEU A 79 1.47 -9.25 0.20
C LEU A 79 1.98 -9.35 -1.24
N VAL A 80 3.18 -9.89 -1.42
CA VAL A 80 3.82 -10.08 -2.73
C VAL A 80 3.04 -11.07 -3.60
N ALA A 81 2.62 -12.20 -3.05
CA ALA A 81 1.79 -13.17 -3.76
C ALA A 81 0.45 -12.56 -4.20
N THR A 82 -0.15 -11.71 -3.36
CA THR A 82 -1.37 -10.96 -3.71
C THR A 82 -1.11 -9.95 -4.82
N ARG A 83 -0.02 -9.19 -4.75
CA ARG A 83 0.41 -8.30 -5.84
C ARG A 83 0.50 -9.04 -7.16
N ASP A 84 1.16 -10.20 -7.17
CA ASP A 84 1.41 -10.95 -8.40
C ASP A 84 0.13 -11.62 -8.91
N ARG A 85 -0.71 -12.17 -8.02
CA ARG A 85 -2.01 -12.76 -8.36
C ARG A 85 -2.95 -11.77 -9.03
N TYR A 86 -3.08 -10.56 -8.49
CA TYR A 86 -3.97 -9.52 -9.00
C TYR A 86 -3.27 -8.54 -9.96
N LYS A 87 -2.00 -8.79 -10.30
CA LYS A 87 -1.17 -7.96 -11.18
C LYS A 87 -1.21 -6.47 -10.78
N LEU A 88 -1.04 -6.21 -9.49
CA LEU A 88 -1.11 -4.87 -8.94
C LEU A 88 0.15 -4.08 -9.33
N ASP A 89 -0.03 -3.00 -10.09
CA ASP A 89 1.01 -1.98 -10.24
C ASP A 89 1.33 -1.35 -8.87
N ASP A 90 2.49 -0.69 -8.74
CA ASP A 90 3.04 -0.28 -7.45
C ASP A 90 2.09 0.62 -6.66
N TRP A 91 1.35 1.51 -7.33
CA TRP A 91 0.30 2.31 -6.70
C TRP A 91 -0.79 1.43 -6.07
N LEU A 92 -1.32 0.44 -6.81
CA LEU A 92 -2.36 -0.45 -6.30
C LEU A 92 -1.82 -1.37 -5.19
N PHE A 93 -0.56 -1.80 -5.30
CA PHE A 93 0.12 -2.54 -4.25
C PHE A 93 0.30 -1.70 -2.98
N TYR A 94 0.61 -0.40 -3.11
CA TYR A 94 0.63 0.50 -1.97
C TYR A 94 -0.75 0.63 -1.31
N GLN A 95 -1.85 0.62 -2.08
CA GLN A 95 -3.19 0.60 -1.50
C GLN A 95 -3.46 -0.68 -0.69
N LEU A 96 -2.96 -1.84 -1.13
CA LEU A 96 -2.99 -3.08 -0.35
C LEU A 96 -2.21 -2.93 0.95
N ILE A 97 -0.97 -2.43 0.88
CA ILE A 97 -0.12 -2.15 2.06
C ILE A 97 -0.82 -1.21 3.05
N ARG A 98 -1.50 -0.16 2.57
CA ARG A 98 -2.28 0.76 3.41
C ARG A 98 -3.40 0.05 4.17
N ARG A 99 -4.07 -0.93 3.56
CA ARG A 99 -5.12 -1.74 4.21
C ARG A 99 -4.53 -2.68 5.24
N THR A 100 -3.43 -3.35 4.92
CA THR A 100 -2.71 -4.21 5.85
C THR A 100 -2.20 -3.44 7.08
N ALA A 101 -1.54 -2.29 6.87
CA ALA A 101 -1.10 -1.42 7.95
C ALA A 101 -2.28 -0.91 8.81
N GLN A 102 -3.43 -0.61 8.19
CA GLN A 102 -4.62 -0.16 8.91
C GLN A 102 -5.19 -1.23 9.83
N GLY A 103 -5.12 -2.51 9.45
CA GLY A 103 -5.63 -3.59 10.28
C GLY A 103 -4.65 -4.03 11.38
N ILE A 104 -3.34 -3.77 11.25
CA ILE A 104 -2.35 -4.03 12.30
C ILE A 104 -2.24 -2.85 13.28
N SER A 105 -2.10 -1.63 12.75
CA SER A 105 -2.00 -0.41 13.52
C SER A 105 -2.92 0.66 12.95
N PRO A 106 -4.20 0.73 13.40
CA PRO A 106 -5.16 1.68 12.90
C PRO A 106 -4.67 3.13 12.95
N LYS A 107 -4.84 3.86 11.84
CA LYS A 107 -4.40 5.26 11.69
C LYS A 107 -4.88 6.18 12.83
N TYR A 108 -6.13 6.02 13.27
CA TYR A 108 -6.73 6.82 14.35
C TYR A 108 -6.18 6.50 15.74
N GLY A 109 -5.63 5.30 15.94
CA GLY A 109 -5.03 4.92 17.22
C GLY A 109 -3.62 5.47 17.36
N ASN A 110 -2.79 5.31 16.33
CA ASN A 110 -1.44 5.86 16.30
C ASN A 110 -1.00 6.12 14.85
N TYR A 111 -1.01 7.39 14.44
CA TYR A 111 -0.69 7.81 13.08
C TYR A 111 0.78 7.54 12.69
N ALA A 112 1.70 7.76 13.62
CA ALA A 112 3.13 7.56 13.40
C ALA A 112 3.42 6.08 13.15
N ARG A 113 2.93 5.21 14.04
CA ARG A 113 3.06 3.76 13.93
C ARG A 113 2.41 3.24 12.64
N TYR A 114 1.19 3.68 12.30
CA TYR A 114 0.55 3.36 11.02
C TYR A 114 1.45 3.71 9.82
N THR A 115 2.08 4.90 9.84
CA THR A 115 2.98 5.34 8.77
C THR A 115 4.25 4.51 8.70
N LEU A 116 4.81 4.12 9.86
CA LEU A 116 5.99 3.26 9.93
C LEU A 116 5.71 1.84 9.43
N TYR A 117 4.53 1.27 9.68
CA TYR A 117 4.15 -0.02 9.08
C TYR A 117 4.08 0.06 7.55
N LYS A 118 3.49 1.13 6.99
CA LYS A 118 3.47 1.33 5.52
C LYS A 118 4.88 1.37 4.95
N TRP A 119 5.77 2.15 5.59
CA TRP A 119 7.18 2.25 5.21
C TRP A 119 7.87 0.89 5.31
N PHE A 120 7.75 0.20 6.45
CA PHE A 120 8.34 -1.11 6.70
C PHE A 120 7.93 -2.14 5.64
N PHE A 121 6.63 -2.27 5.36
CA PHE A 121 6.15 -3.23 4.36
C PHE A 121 6.64 -2.91 2.95
N LEU A 122 6.78 -1.63 2.59
CA LEU A 122 7.36 -1.24 1.30
C LEU A 122 8.86 -1.57 1.21
N VAL A 123 9.66 -1.21 2.22
CA VAL A 123 11.10 -1.52 2.19
C VAL A 123 11.36 -3.03 2.23
N LYS A 124 10.57 -3.79 2.99
CA LYS A 124 10.65 -5.26 3.02
C LYS A 124 10.14 -5.92 1.75
N SER A 125 9.33 -5.20 0.96
CA SER A 125 8.94 -5.61 -0.39
C SER A 125 9.94 -5.14 -1.48
N GLY A 126 11.07 -4.56 -1.09
CA GLY A 126 12.18 -4.19 -1.97
C GLY A 126 12.18 -2.75 -2.47
N TYR A 127 11.26 -1.89 -2.04
CA TYR A 127 11.18 -0.51 -2.51
C TYR A 127 12.12 0.43 -1.77
N ASN A 128 12.84 1.25 -2.53
CA ASN A 128 13.74 2.26 -2.00
C ASN A 128 12.93 3.43 -1.44
N SER A 129 13.03 3.67 -0.15
CA SER A 129 12.20 4.64 0.54
C SER A 129 12.90 5.21 1.76
N ILE A 130 12.56 6.43 2.13
CA ILE A 130 13.16 7.15 3.25
C ILE A 130 12.09 7.74 4.16
N VAL A 131 12.47 7.97 5.41
CA VAL A 131 11.61 8.57 6.42
C VAL A 131 12.31 9.79 6.99
N THR A 132 11.56 10.86 7.20
CA THR A 132 12.07 12.08 7.82
C THR A 132 11.14 12.53 8.94
N VAL A 133 11.69 13.11 10.00
CA VAL A 133 10.95 13.54 11.18
C VAL A 133 11.36 14.95 11.62
N ASP A 134 10.44 15.69 12.22
CA ASP A 134 10.71 17.02 12.82
C ASP A 134 10.45 17.04 14.35
N GLY A 135 10.21 15.89 14.96
CA GLY A 135 9.81 15.74 16.37
C GLY A 135 8.30 15.60 16.59
N GLU A 136 7.48 16.14 15.68
CA GLU A 136 6.01 16.10 15.77
C GLU A 136 5.35 15.34 14.62
N ARG A 137 6.02 15.30 13.47
CA ARG A 137 5.52 14.78 12.21
C ARG A 137 6.52 13.84 11.59
N ILE A 138 5.96 12.88 10.86
CA ILE A 138 6.68 11.89 10.05
C ILE A 138 6.31 12.08 8.59
N LEU A 139 7.30 12.27 7.73
CA LEU A 139 7.12 12.27 6.28
C LEU A 139 7.79 11.03 5.69
N PHE A 140 7.01 10.29 4.92
CA PHE A 140 7.40 9.03 4.30
C PHE A 140 7.52 9.23 2.80
N TYR A 141 8.72 9.04 2.26
CA TYR A 141 9.01 9.24 0.84
C TYR A 141 9.40 7.94 0.15
N ILE A 142 9.03 7.80 -1.11
CA ILE A 142 9.36 6.67 -1.98
C ILE A 142 10.20 7.15 -3.16
N GLN A 143 11.23 6.39 -3.55
CA GLN A 143 12.04 6.72 -4.72
C GLN A 143 11.23 6.50 -6.00
N THR A 144 11.28 7.44 -6.93
CA THR A 144 10.68 7.30 -8.26
C THR A 144 11.50 8.05 -9.31
N ASP A 145 11.48 7.56 -10.54
CA ASP A 145 12.06 8.25 -11.70
C ASP A 145 11.01 9.03 -12.51
N GLU A 146 9.75 9.05 -12.04
CA GLU A 146 8.64 9.71 -12.71
C GLU A 146 8.45 11.15 -12.19
N ASN A 147 7.92 12.03 -13.06
CA ASN A 147 7.53 13.36 -12.64
C ASN A 147 6.23 13.29 -11.82
N VAL A 148 6.28 13.83 -10.61
CA VAL A 148 5.13 13.91 -9.72
C VAL A 148 4.99 15.35 -9.22
N TYR A 149 3.81 15.90 -9.37
CA TYR A 149 3.52 17.31 -9.15
C TYR A 149 2.68 17.54 -7.91
N ASN A 150 2.73 18.76 -7.39
CA ASN A 150 1.91 19.26 -6.27
C ASN A 150 2.05 18.51 -4.94
N ILE A 151 3.13 17.74 -4.77
CA ILE A 151 3.49 17.11 -3.50
C ILE A 151 4.99 17.29 -3.21
N PRO A 152 5.39 17.38 -1.93
CA PRO A 152 6.79 17.53 -1.57
C PRO A 152 7.64 16.36 -2.06
N TYR A 153 8.82 16.68 -2.59
CA TYR A 153 9.83 15.71 -2.94
C TYR A 153 11.19 16.12 -2.37
N ARG A 154 12.14 15.19 -2.39
CA ARG A 154 13.54 15.38 -2.04
C ARG A 154 14.42 14.77 -3.12
N VAL A 155 15.62 15.29 -3.28
CA VAL A 155 16.65 14.67 -4.12
C VAL A 155 17.78 14.23 -3.21
N LYS A 156 18.14 12.95 -3.27
CA LYS A 156 19.26 12.35 -2.54
C LYS A 156 20.07 11.53 -3.54
N GLU A 157 21.38 11.80 -3.62
CA GLU A 157 22.29 11.07 -4.52
C GLU A 157 21.81 11.04 -5.98
N GLY A 158 21.23 12.15 -6.45
CA GLY A 158 20.68 12.27 -7.81
C GLY A 158 19.36 11.54 -8.05
N LYS A 159 18.77 10.89 -7.04
CA LYS A 159 17.47 10.21 -7.13
C LYS A 159 16.37 11.03 -6.46
N GLN A 160 15.20 11.07 -7.08
CA GLN A 160 14.02 11.75 -6.55
C GLN A 160 13.24 10.83 -5.60
N TYR A 161 12.78 11.40 -4.49
CA TYR A 161 11.96 10.77 -3.47
C TYR A 161 10.70 11.60 -3.23
N VAL A 162 9.52 11.01 -3.44
CA VAL A 162 8.23 11.71 -3.42
C VAL A 162 7.43 11.32 -2.18
N CYS A 163 6.83 12.31 -1.49
CA CYS A 163 6.15 12.09 -0.22
C CYS A 163 4.77 11.41 -0.38
N LEU A 164 4.63 10.21 0.19
CA LEU A 164 3.41 9.39 0.07
C LEU A 164 2.32 9.72 1.11
N ASN A 165 2.63 10.48 2.16
CA ASN A 165 1.69 10.76 3.25
C ASN A 165 1.44 12.26 3.48
N TYR A 166 1.90 13.14 2.59
CA TYR A 166 1.70 14.59 2.74
C TYR A 166 0.21 14.98 2.82
N HIS A 167 -0.66 14.28 2.10
CA HIS A 167 -2.12 14.49 2.11
C HIS A 167 -2.79 14.27 3.48
N ASP A 168 -2.09 13.64 4.43
CA ASP A 168 -2.61 13.45 5.79
C ASP A 168 -2.37 14.69 6.68
N TYR A 169 -1.58 15.65 6.20
CA TYR A 169 -1.28 16.90 6.90
C TYR A 169 -1.94 18.10 6.24
N GLY A 170 -2.12 19.17 7.01
CA GLY A 170 -2.36 20.51 6.47
C GLY A 170 -1.13 21.06 5.76
N GLN A 171 -1.19 22.32 5.33
CA GLN A 171 -0.02 22.97 4.74
C GLN A 171 1.15 23.01 5.74
N ILE A 172 2.32 22.53 5.31
CA ILE A 172 3.56 22.58 6.08
C ILE A 172 4.43 23.69 5.50
N ASP A 173 4.84 24.64 6.35
CA ASP A 173 5.84 25.65 5.99
C ASP A 173 7.25 25.06 6.13
N PHE A 174 7.79 24.51 5.04
CA PHE A 174 9.14 23.93 4.98
C PHE A 174 10.27 24.98 5.13
N THR A 175 9.95 26.28 5.12
CA THR A 175 10.94 27.32 5.44
C THR A 175 11.19 27.38 6.95
N LYS A 176 10.14 27.16 7.76
CA LYS A 176 10.18 27.18 9.23
C LYS A 176 10.42 25.82 9.85
N THR A 177 9.83 24.77 9.27
CA THR A 177 9.99 23.40 9.78
C THR A 177 11.14 22.70 9.07
N LYS A 178 12.07 22.14 9.85
CA LYS A 178 13.15 21.30 9.36
C LYS A 178 12.89 19.84 9.72
N PHE A 179 12.91 19.00 8.70
CA PHE A 179 12.77 17.55 8.83
C PHE A 179 14.12 16.88 8.64
N SER A 180 14.55 16.11 9.63
CA SER A 180 15.76 15.31 9.62
C SER A 180 15.46 13.92 9.06
N GLU A 181 16.28 13.47 8.11
CA GLU A 181 16.20 12.09 7.62
C GLU A 181 16.70 11.10 8.68
N VAL A 182 16.02 9.97 8.79
CA VAL A 182 16.46 8.86 9.62
C VAL A 182 17.36 7.96 8.78
N ASP A 183 18.66 7.99 9.04
CA ASP A 183 19.62 7.09 8.38
C ASP A 183 19.40 5.66 8.86
N LEU A 184 18.79 4.86 7.97
CA LEU A 184 18.35 3.49 8.20
C LEU A 184 18.26 2.73 6.87
N PRO A 185 19.40 2.36 6.26
CA PRO A 185 19.42 1.61 5.01
C PRO A 185 18.88 0.18 5.24
N VAL A 186 17.95 -0.26 4.39
CA VAL A 186 17.38 -1.61 4.43
C VAL A 186 17.93 -2.41 3.25
N ALA A 187 18.63 -3.51 3.54
CA ALA A 187 19.20 -4.37 2.51
C ALA A 187 18.11 -4.89 1.55
N GLY A 188 18.37 -4.78 0.24
CA GLY A 188 17.43 -5.19 -0.82
C GLY A 188 16.38 -4.14 -1.21
N ALA A 189 16.25 -3.04 -0.47
CA ALA A 189 15.29 -1.97 -0.74
C ALA A 189 15.80 -0.98 -1.81
N ASN A 190 15.95 -1.46 -3.05
CA ASN A 190 16.58 -0.70 -4.15
C ASN A 190 15.64 -0.36 -5.30
N ARG A 191 14.43 -0.95 -5.34
CA ARG A 191 13.47 -0.78 -6.43
C ARG A 191 12.84 0.62 -6.40
N GLY A 192 12.85 1.29 -7.54
CA GLY A 192 12.06 2.50 -7.76
C GLY A 192 10.57 2.21 -7.92
N PHE A 193 9.74 3.13 -7.46
CA PHE A 193 8.29 3.04 -7.51
C PHE A 193 7.74 3.69 -8.78
N THR A 194 6.83 3.01 -9.47
CA THR A 194 6.08 3.59 -10.59
C THR A 194 4.68 4.02 -10.17
N TYR A 195 4.26 5.23 -10.56
CA TYR A 195 2.88 5.66 -10.37
C TYR A 195 1.98 5.19 -11.52
N LYS A 196 2.55 4.66 -12.62
CA LYS A 196 1.77 4.17 -13.75
C LYS A 196 0.87 3.01 -13.33
N VAL A 197 -0.41 3.14 -13.63
CA VAL A 197 -1.37 2.04 -13.55
C VAL A 197 -1.60 1.53 -14.96
N THR A 198 -1.02 0.37 -15.26
CA THR A 198 -1.06 -0.30 -16.56
C THR A 198 -2.12 -1.38 -16.62
N HIS A 199 -2.59 -1.85 -15.47
CA HIS A 199 -3.65 -2.84 -15.34
C HIS A 199 -4.72 -2.39 -14.34
N MET A 200 -5.99 -2.46 -14.75
CA MET A 200 -7.11 -2.28 -13.82
C MET A 200 -7.57 -3.67 -13.36
N PRO A 201 -7.43 -4.01 -12.07
CA PRO A 201 -7.92 -5.30 -11.57
C PRO A 201 -9.44 -5.37 -11.68
N ASP A 202 -9.94 -6.60 -11.76
CA ASP A 202 -11.38 -6.85 -11.64
C ASP A 202 -11.85 -6.47 -10.24
N LEU A 203 -12.98 -5.75 -10.19
CA LEU A 203 -13.59 -5.31 -8.95
C LEU A 203 -14.90 -6.04 -8.74
N GLY A 204 -15.20 -6.38 -7.48
CA GLY A 204 -16.45 -7.02 -7.11
C GLY A 204 -17.68 -6.27 -7.66
N PRO A 205 -18.72 -6.99 -8.13
CA PRO A 205 -19.88 -6.39 -8.78
C PRO A 205 -20.64 -5.40 -7.88
N ALA A 206 -20.63 -5.64 -6.57
CA ALA A 206 -21.24 -4.75 -5.57
C ALA A 206 -20.62 -3.34 -5.51
N THR A 207 -19.43 -3.14 -6.10
CA THR A 207 -18.78 -1.82 -6.15
C THR A 207 -19.32 -0.93 -7.28
N TYR A 208 -20.10 -1.47 -8.21
CA TYR A 208 -20.58 -0.75 -9.39
C TYR A 208 -21.97 -0.17 -9.20
N GLN A 209 -22.14 1.05 -9.72
CA GLN A 209 -23.41 1.76 -9.80
C GLN A 209 -23.61 2.25 -11.24
N GLU A 210 -24.85 2.26 -11.70
CA GLU A 210 -25.20 2.87 -12.98
C GLU A 210 -25.31 4.39 -12.82
N LYS A 211 -24.72 5.12 -13.76
CA LYS A 211 -24.81 6.56 -13.90
C LYS A 211 -25.32 6.89 -15.29
N ASP A 212 -26.43 7.58 -15.33
CA ASP A 212 -26.95 8.17 -16.56
C ASP A 212 -26.18 9.47 -16.86
N ILE A 213 -25.61 9.55 -18.06
CA ILE A 213 -25.00 10.76 -18.60
C ILE A 213 -25.78 11.16 -19.85
N ALA A 214 -26.33 12.37 -19.83
CA ALA A 214 -27.03 12.94 -20.97
C ALA A 214 -26.44 14.31 -21.32
N PHE A 215 -26.30 14.57 -22.61
CA PHE A 215 -25.91 15.88 -23.15
C PHE A 215 -26.51 16.06 -24.54
N ASN A 216 -26.65 17.32 -24.96
CA ASN A 216 -27.06 17.65 -26.32
C ASN A 216 -25.85 18.14 -27.09
N TYR A 217 -25.72 17.71 -28.34
CA TYR A 217 -24.75 18.23 -29.28
C TYR A 217 -25.48 18.56 -30.58
N TYR A 218 -25.54 19.87 -30.91
CA TYR A 218 -26.49 20.41 -31.88
C TYR A 218 -27.94 20.01 -31.54
N GLU A 219 -28.69 19.46 -32.51
CA GLU A 219 -30.07 19.02 -32.34
C GLU A 219 -30.18 17.55 -31.90
N GLU A 220 -29.04 16.88 -31.67
CA GLU A 220 -29.01 15.49 -31.23
C GLU A 220 -28.84 15.37 -29.71
N GLY A 221 -29.77 14.65 -29.08
CA GLY A 221 -29.67 14.25 -27.68
C GLY A 221 -28.89 12.94 -27.54
N TYR A 222 -27.90 12.95 -26.65
CA TYR A 222 -27.08 11.79 -26.32
C TYR A 222 -27.40 11.31 -24.91
N HIS A 223 -27.53 10.00 -24.75
CA HIS A 223 -27.80 9.36 -23.46
C HIS A 223 -26.95 8.10 -23.30
N PHE A 224 -26.20 8.00 -22.21
CA PHE A 224 -25.33 6.89 -21.88
C PHE A 224 -25.68 6.35 -20.50
N LYS A 225 -25.82 5.01 -20.39
CA LYS A 225 -25.89 4.31 -19.11
C LYS A 225 -24.54 3.70 -18.80
N ILE A 226 -23.79 4.31 -17.89
CA ILE A 226 -22.40 3.95 -17.63
C ILE A 226 -22.29 3.28 -16.27
N LYS A 227 -21.56 2.17 -16.18
CA LYS A 227 -21.22 1.56 -14.89
C LYS A 227 -19.97 2.22 -14.34
N LEU A 228 -20.06 2.81 -13.17
CA LEU A 228 -18.93 3.41 -12.44
C LEU A 228 -18.71 2.66 -11.13
N SER A 229 -17.45 2.46 -10.75
CA SER A 229 -17.11 1.76 -9.51
C SER A 229 -16.64 2.71 -8.40
N THR A 230 -17.24 2.58 -7.22
CA THR A 230 -16.74 3.20 -5.98
C THR A 230 -15.41 2.59 -5.55
N GLY A 231 -15.13 1.35 -5.95
CA GLY A 231 -13.86 0.66 -5.73
C GLY A 231 -12.70 1.32 -6.48
N VAL A 232 -12.88 1.68 -7.76
CA VAL A 232 -11.87 2.46 -8.51
C VAL A 232 -11.60 3.78 -7.80
N LYS A 233 -12.65 4.50 -7.40
CA LYS A 233 -12.49 5.76 -6.65
C LYS A 233 -11.65 5.55 -5.37
N ALA A 234 -11.89 4.46 -4.64
CA ALA A 234 -11.12 4.14 -3.44
C ALA A 234 -9.64 3.81 -3.77
N LEU A 235 -9.37 3.09 -4.85
CA LEU A 235 -8.00 2.75 -5.28
C LEU A 235 -7.17 4.00 -5.65
N PHE A 236 -7.80 5.02 -6.23
CA PHE A 236 -7.12 6.26 -6.60
C PHE A 236 -7.20 7.35 -5.51
N THR A 237 -7.60 6.99 -4.28
CA THR A 237 -7.59 7.93 -3.15
C THR A 237 -6.16 8.41 -2.91
N ASN A 238 -5.96 9.73 -2.99
CA ASN A 238 -4.66 10.40 -2.85
C ASN A 238 -3.62 10.01 -3.90
N TYR A 239 -4.05 9.47 -5.05
CA TYR A 239 -3.19 9.31 -6.21
C TYR A 239 -2.69 10.70 -6.65
N PRO A 240 -1.37 10.92 -6.75
CA PRO A 240 -0.83 12.25 -6.96
C PRO A 240 -1.02 12.71 -8.41
N VAL A 241 -0.74 14.00 -8.64
CA VAL A 241 -0.67 14.54 -10.00
C VAL A 241 0.59 14.03 -10.68
N VAL A 242 0.42 13.29 -11.77
CA VAL A 242 1.51 12.75 -12.59
C VAL A 242 1.39 13.25 -14.03
N ASP A 243 2.36 12.92 -14.88
CA ASP A 243 2.30 13.28 -16.30
C ASP A 243 0.98 12.83 -16.96
N TYR A 244 0.40 13.68 -17.81
CA TYR A 244 -0.89 13.43 -18.47
C TYR A 244 -0.94 12.09 -19.22
N GLY A 245 0.20 11.64 -19.75
CA GLY A 245 0.31 10.33 -20.39
C GLY A 245 -0.07 9.18 -19.45
N SER A 246 0.24 9.25 -18.16
CA SER A 246 -0.15 8.23 -17.18
C SER A 246 -1.68 8.23 -16.96
N TYR A 247 -2.31 9.40 -16.91
CA TYR A 247 -3.78 9.50 -16.76
C TYR A 247 -4.53 8.97 -17.98
N PHE A 248 -4.17 9.40 -19.19
CA PHE A 248 -4.88 9.01 -20.40
C PHE A 248 -4.70 7.53 -20.75
N ASN A 249 -3.60 6.92 -20.32
CA ASN A 249 -3.33 5.51 -20.54
C ASN A 249 -3.75 4.61 -19.36
N THR A 250 -4.29 5.17 -18.27
CA THR A 250 -4.86 4.36 -17.19
C THR A 250 -6.07 3.59 -17.74
N PRO A 251 -6.08 2.25 -17.66
CA PRO A 251 -7.17 1.46 -18.21
C PRO A 251 -8.48 1.69 -17.45
N LEU A 252 -9.60 1.67 -18.17
CA LEU A 252 -10.93 1.58 -17.55
C LEU A 252 -11.12 0.18 -16.94
N SER A 253 -11.94 0.09 -15.89
CA SER A 253 -12.36 -1.22 -15.42
C SER A 253 -13.28 -1.91 -16.43
N GLY A 254 -13.31 -3.24 -16.44
CA GLY A 254 -14.07 -4.03 -17.42
C GLY A 254 -15.52 -3.57 -17.58
N PRO A 255 -16.33 -3.47 -16.50
CA PRO A 255 -17.72 -3.01 -16.60
C PRO A 255 -17.87 -1.56 -17.09
N THR A 256 -16.95 -0.65 -16.73
CA THR A 256 -16.96 0.73 -17.26
C THR A 256 -16.62 0.74 -18.75
N TYR A 257 -15.61 -0.01 -19.17
CA TYR A 257 -15.25 -0.14 -20.58
C TYR A 257 -16.43 -0.66 -21.41
N THR A 258 -17.04 -1.77 -20.99
CA THR A 258 -18.13 -2.43 -21.72
C THR A 258 -19.39 -1.57 -21.82
N SER A 259 -19.70 -0.77 -20.79
CA SER A 259 -20.89 0.10 -20.79
C SER A 259 -20.70 1.41 -21.55
N LEU A 260 -19.46 1.88 -21.76
CA LEU A 260 -19.18 3.19 -22.35
C LEU A 260 -18.55 3.11 -23.74
N ILE A 261 -17.45 2.37 -23.88
CA ILE A 261 -16.56 2.48 -25.04
C ILE A 261 -17.20 1.97 -26.35
N PRO A 262 -17.94 0.84 -26.38
CA PRO A 262 -18.62 0.40 -27.59
C PRO A 262 -19.62 1.43 -28.13
N GLU A 263 -20.42 2.04 -27.25
CA GLU A 263 -21.41 3.04 -27.65
C GLU A 263 -20.73 4.32 -28.12
N LEU A 264 -19.70 4.80 -27.41
CA LEU A 264 -18.90 5.94 -27.87
C LEU A 264 -18.29 5.68 -29.26
N LYS A 265 -17.67 4.51 -29.47
CA LYS A 265 -17.08 4.14 -30.76
C LYS A 265 -18.12 4.15 -31.89
N LYS A 266 -19.33 3.67 -31.63
CA LYS A 266 -20.44 3.70 -32.58
C LYS A 266 -20.82 5.14 -32.94
N ARG A 267 -20.92 6.04 -31.95
CA ARG A 267 -21.35 7.43 -32.13
C ARG A 267 -20.31 8.31 -32.82
N VAL A 268 -19.02 8.05 -32.59
CA VAL A 268 -17.94 8.81 -33.25
C VAL A 268 -17.51 8.23 -34.60
N LYS A 269 -18.08 7.08 -35.00
CA LYS A 269 -17.75 6.44 -36.28
C LYS A 269 -18.14 7.35 -37.44
N GLY A 270 -17.16 7.73 -38.25
CA GLY A 270 -17.37 8.59 -39.42
C GLY A 270 -17.36 10.08 -39.12
N LEU A 271 -17.20 10.49 -37.85
CA LEU A 271 -16.96 11.90 -37.52
C LEU A 271 -15.53 12.28 -37.88
N ASN A 272 -15.37 13.40 -38.58
CA ASN A 272 -14.07 13.95 -38.90
C ASN A 272 -13.41 14.53 -37.65
N LYS A 273 -12.12 14.27 -37.47
CA LYS A 273 -11.31 15.03 -36.52
C LYS A 273 -11.16 16.44 -37.08
N LYS A 274 -11.63 17.45 -36.34
CA LYS A 274 -11.34 18.84 -36.69
C LYS A 274 -9.83 19.03 -36.53
N LYS A 275 -9.16 19.39 -37.63
CA LYS A 275 -7.73 19.73 -37.63
C LYS A 275 -7.50 21.03 -36.89
#